data_AF-A0A418JG67-F1
#
_entry.id   AF-A0A418JG67-F1
#
_cell.length_a   1.000
_cell.length_b   1.000
_cell.length_c   1.000
_cell.angle_alpha   90.00
_cell.angle_beta   90.00
_cell.angle_gamma   90.00
#
_symmetry.space_group_name_H-M   'P 1'
#
loop_
_entity.id
_entity.type
_entity.pdbx_description
1 polymer ?
#
loop_
_entity_poly.entity_id
_entity_poly.type
_entity_poly.pdbx_seq_one_letter_code
_entity_poly.pdbx_strand_id
1 'polypeptide(L)'
;MNNITPINIYTEKNSAISYKSYEVETNMLNNVSEKDIKRRLNNDAKKLYFPPNREYIDSILDKKTGMSVVAIKDTHTNKVTIGFKGTNIGSGNTSDMIKDVGADINIDLSLLDAQDSYFNETNKFINKIKKDYEIEAFTGHSKGGRDATDLAIEHGITTANASLEYIYVKSMN
;
A
#
# COMPACT_ATOMS: atom_id res chain seq x y z
N MET A 1 -13.11 -13.71 18.24
CA MET A 1 -12.52 -13.70 16.87
C MET A 1 -13.15 -12.54 16.14
N ASN A 2 -12.43 -11.43 15.98
CA ASN A 2 -12.94 -10.31 15.19
C ASN A 2 -12.65 -10.65 13.74
N ASN A 3 -13.71 -10.95 12.99
CA ASN A 3 -13.61 -11.20 11.56
C ASN A 3 -13.12 -9.91 10.90
N ILE A 4 -11.88 -9.93 10.41
CA ILE A 4 -11.42 -8.92 9.46
C ILE A 4 -12.35 -9.03 8.26
N THR A 5 -13.15 -8.00 7.99
CA THR A 5 -13.96 -7.99 6.78
C THR A 5 -12.99 -7.96 5.59
N PRO A 6 -13.04 -8.96 4.68
CA PRO A 6 -12.17 -8.94 3.51
C PRO A 6 -12.45 -7.67 2.68
N ILE A 7 -11.40 -7.09 2.08
CA ILE A 7 -11.55 -6.05 1.07
C ILE A 7 -12.59 -6.51 0.06
N ASN A 8 -13.47 -5.60 -0.32
CA ASN A 8 -14.45 -5.84 -1.36
C ASN A 8 -14.60 -4.59 -2.23
N ILE A 9 -15.58 -4.63 -3.14
CA ILE A 9 -15.84 -3.55 -4.09
C ILE A 9 -16.24 -2.22 -3.48
N TYR A 10 -16.74 -2.20 -2.24
CA TYR A 10 -17.18 -1.00 -1.54
C TYR A 10 -16.07 -0.36 -0.71
N THR A 11 -14.91 -1.02 -0.59
CA THR A 11 -13.76 -0.44 0.10
C THR A 11 -13.26 0.77 -0.69
N GLU A 12 -13.00 1.88 0.02
CA GLU A 12 -12.42 3.09 -0.58
C GLU A 12 -11.08 2.76 -1.25
N LYS A 13 -10.82 3.37 -2.41
CA LYS A 13 -9.71 3.03 -3.31
C LYS A 13 -8.36 3.01 -2.59
N ASN A 14 -8.03 4.09 -1.88
CA ASN A 14 -6.73 4.28 -1.28
C ASN A 14 -6.52 3.35 -0.07
N SER A 15 -7.54 3.15 0.75
CA SER A 15 -7.52 2.13 1.82
C SER A 15 -7.35 0.72 1.27
N ALA A 16 -8.02 0.37 0.16
CA ALA A 16 -7.85 -0.93 -0.47
C ALA A 16 -6.42 -1.12 -1.00
N ILE A 17 -5.86 -0.12 -1.68
CA ILE A 17 -4.49 -0.16 -2.22
C ILE A 17 -3.45 -0.23 -1.10
N SER A 18 -3.64 0.55 -0.03
CA SER A 18 -2.81 0.52 1.17
C SER A 18 -2.79 -0.88 1.79
N TYR A 19 -3.95 -1.51 2.01
CA TYR A 19 -3.98 -2.88 2.54
C TYR A 19 -3.36 -3.89 1.56
N LYS A 20 -3.61 -3.74 0.26
CA LYS A 20 -3.08 -4.67 -0.75
C LYS A 20 -1.55 -4.63 -0.85
N SER A 21 -0.92 -3.52 -0.46
CA SER A 21 0.55 -3.43 -0.35
C SER A 21 1.16 -4.47 0.60
N TYR A 22 0.45 -4.87 1.67
CA TYR A 22 0.86 -5.93 2.59
C TYR A 22 0.84 -7.32 1.94
N GLU A 23 -0.19 -7.62 1.14
CA GLU A 23 -0.26 -8.88 0.40
C GLU A 23 0.84 -8.96 -0.66
N VAL A 24 1.10 -7.85 -1.36
CA VAL A 24 2.16 -7.77 -2.38
C VAL A 24 3.53 -7.97 -1.75
N GLU A 25 3.82 -7.33 -0.63
CA GLU A 25 5.05 -7.59 0.14
C GLU A 25 5.18 -9.05 0.54
N THR A 26 4.13 -9.63 1.13
CA THR A 26 4.12 -11.04 1.56
C THR A 26 4.43 -11.98 0.40
N ASN A 27 3.88 -11.72 -0.78
CA ASN A 27 4.18 -12.49 -1.99
C ASN A 27 5.65 -12.32 -2.42
N MET A 28 6.19 -11.10 -2.40
CA MET A 28 7.61 -10.83 -2.73
C MET A 28 8.58 -11.51 -1.75
N LEU A 29 8.27 -11.50 -0.45
CA LEU A 29 9.04 -12.22 0.59
C LEU A 29 9.03 -13.73 0.36
N ASN A 30 7.91 -14.27 -0.12
CA ASN A 30 7.76 -15.68 -0.49
C ASN A 30 8.27 -16.01 -1.91
N ASN A 31 8.97 -15.08 -2.57
CA ASN A 31 9.51 -15.22 -3.93
C ASN A 31 8.45 -15.60 -4.98
N VAL A 32 7.20 -15.17 -4.79
CA VAL A 32 6.15 -15.32 -5.80
C VAL A 32 6.50 -14.43 -6.99
N SER A 33 6.37 -14.97 -8.22
CA SER A 33 6.71 -14.23 -9.43
C SER A 33 5.82 -12.99 -9.62
N GLU A 34 6.38 -11.93 -10.20
CA GLU A 34 5.63 -10.70 -10.53
C GLU A 34 4.40 -11.02 -11.40
N LYS A 35 4.55 -11.94 -12.36
CA LYS A 35 3.46 -12.43 -13.20
C LYS A 35 2.32 -13.05 -12.38
N ASP A 36 2.64 -13.80 -11.33
CA ASP A 36 1.66 -14.40 -10.45
C ASP A 36 1.02 -13.37 -9.51
N ILE A 37 1.79 -12.40 -9.00
CA ILE A 37 1.27 -11.27 -8.23
C ILE A 37 0.25 -10.50 -9.07
N LYS A 38 0.64 -10.09 -10.29
CA LYS A 38 -0.24 -9.40 -11.25
C LYS A 38 -1.50 -10.22 -11.53
N ARG A 39 -1.36 -11.52 -11.76
CA ARG A 39 -2.50 -12.42 -12.01
C ARG A 39 -3.46 -12.49 -10.82
N ARG A 40 -2.95 -12.59 -9.58
CA ARG A 40 -3.77 -12.63 -8.36
C ARG A 40 -4.55 -11.33 -8.17
N LEU A 41 -3.88 -10.19 -8.23
CA LEU A 41 -4.48 -8.86 -8.12
C LEU A 41 -5.57 -8.60 -9.17
N ASN A 42 -5.27 -8.90 -10.43
CA ASN A 42 -6.23 -8.73 -11.50
C ASN A 42 -7.44 -9.68 -11.34
N ASN A 43 -7.24 -10.86 -10.75
CA ASN A 43 -8.34 -11.77 -10.42
C ASN A 43 -9.17 -11.27 -9.25
N ASP A 44 -8.57 -10.67 -8.22
CA ASP A 44 -9.29 -10.09 -7.08
C ASP A 44 -10.21 -8.95 -7.53
N ALA A 45 -9.72 -8.07 -8.40
CA ALA A 45 -10.52 -7.00 -9.00
C ALA A 45 -11.71 -7.54 -9.81
N LYS A 46 -11.51 -8.65 -10.55
CA LYS A 46 -12.58 -9.32 -11.32
C LYS A 46 -13.59 -10.04 -10.42
N LYS A 47 -13.12 -10.62 -9.31
CA LYS A 47 -13.94 -11.39 -8.35
C LYS A 47 -14.56 -10.53 -7.26
N LEU A 48 -14.45 -9.21 -7.35
CA LEU A 48 -15.03 -8.25 -6.41
C LEU A 48 -14.41 -8.33 -4.99
N TYR A 49 -13.20 -8.89 -4.87
CA TYR A 49 -12.36 -8.89 -3.65
C TYR A 49 -11.39 -7.72 -3.58
N PHE A 50 -11.47 -6.84 -4.58
CA PHE A 50 -10.73 -5.59 -4.68
C PHE A 50 -11.62 -4.61 -5.46
N PRO A 51 -11.52 -3.29 -5.24
CA PRO A 51 -12.27 -2.33 -6.03
C PRO A 51 -12.09 -2.60 -7.54
N PRO A 52 -13.16 -2.53 -8.33
CA PRO A 52 -13.08 -2.78 -9.77
C PRO A 52 -12.21 -1.69 -10.44
N ASN A 53 -11.86 -1.91 -11.71
CA ASN A 53 -11.05 -0.97 -12.50
C ASN A 53 -9.66 -0.73 -11.90
N ARG A 54 -9.01 -1.79 -11.42
CA ARG A 54 -7.65 -1.74 -10.87
C ARG A 54 -6.76 -2.71 -11.61
N GLU A 55 -5.61 -2.21 -12.04
CA GLU A 55 -4.58 -3.01 -12.70
C GLU A 55 -3.26 -2.87 -11.94
N TYR A 56 -2.65 -3.99 -11.59
CA TYR A 56 -1.27 -3.99 -11.08
C TYR A 56 -0.29 -3.57 -12.18
N ILE A 57 0.56 -2.60 -11.86
CA ILE A 57 1.62 -2.11 -12.75
C ILE A 57 2.96 -2.73 -12.38
N ASP A 58 3.42 -2.52 -11.15
CA ASP A 58 4.74 -2.95 -10.68
C ASP A 58 4.80 -2.86 -9.13
N SER A 59 5.80 -3.46 -8.51
CA SER A 59 6.07 -3.34 -7.08
C SER A 59 7.55 -3.58 -6.77
N ILE A 60 8.05 -2.98 -5.69
CA ILE A 60 9.39 -3.25 -5.18
C ILE A 60 9.34 -3.60 -3.69
N LEU A 61 10.31 -4.42 -3.28
CA LEU A 61 10.68 -4.66 -1.89
C LEU A 61 12.18 -4.36 -1.75
N ASP A 62 12.51 -3.24 -1.12
CA ASP A 62 13.86 -2.99 -0.66
C ASP A 62 14.10 -3.74 0.64
N LYS A 63 14.68 -4.94 0.54
CA LYS A 63 14.98 -5.81 1.67
C LYS A 63 15.96 -5.17 2.67
N LYS A 64 16.76 -4.16 2.25
CA LYS A 64 17.72 -3.49 3.13
C LYS A 64 17.00 -2.57 4.11
N THR A 65 15.98 -1.86 3.64
CA THR A 65 15.26 -0.82 4.40
C THR A 65 13.92 -1.31 4.93
N GLY A 66 13.42 -2.44 4.41
CA GLY A 66 12.08 -2.95 4.69
C GLY A 66 10.98 -2.18 3.97
N MET A 67 11.34 -1.27 3.05
CA MET A 67 10.38 -0.50 2.26
C MET A 67 9.75 -1.38 1.19
N SER A 68 8.42 -1.35 1.11
CA SER A 68 7.66 -2.09 0.11
C SER A 68 6.55 -1.23 -0.45
N VAL A 69 6.49 -1.11 -1.77
CA VAL A 69 5.48 -0.31 -2.48
C VAL A 69 4.88 -1.05 -3.66
N VAL A 70 3.63 -0.75 -3.96
CA VAL A 70 2.91 -1.27 -5.14
C VAL A 70 2.28 -0.13 -5.93
N ALA A 71 2.45 -0.14 -7.25
CA ALA A 71 1.78 0.76 -8.18
C ALA A 71 0.53 0.09 -8.75
N ILE A 72 -0.63 0.71 -8.54
CA ILE A 72 -1.92 0.24 -9.05
C ILE A 72 -2.54 1.33 -9.89
N LYS A 73 -2.85 1.02 -11.15
CA LYS A 73 -3.52 1.91 -12.09
C LYS A 73 -5.03 1.79 -11.96
N ASP A 74 -5.71 2.92 -11.92
CA ASP A 74 -7.14 3.01 -12.16
C ASP A 74 -7.39 2.97 -13.68
N THR A 75 -8.08 1.93 -14.18
CA THR A 75 -8.28 1.76 -15.62
C THR A 75 -9.31 2.71 -16.21
N HIS A 76 -10.07 3.44 -15.39
CA HIS A 76 -10.99 4.47 -15.86
C HIS A 76 -10.28 5.80 -16.09
N THR A 77 -9.40 6.20 -15.17
CA THR A 77 -8.67 7.48 -15.26
C THR A 77 -7.30 7.35 -15.92
N ASN A 78 -6.78 6.12 -16.07
CA ASN A 78 -5.40 5.80 -16.44
C ASN A 78 -4.33 6.37 -15.49
N LYS A 79 -4.73 6.84 -14.31
CA LYS A 79 -3.80 7.33 -13.29
C LYS A 79 -3.35 6.22 -12.34
N VAL A 80 -2.19 6.39 -11.73
CA VAL A 80 -1.60 5.43 -10.80
C VAL A 80 -1.65 5.96 -9.37
N THR A 81 -2.09 5.11 -8.44
CA THR A 81 -1.85 5.29 -7.01
C THR A 81 -0.72 4.36 -6.57
N ILE A 82 0.23 4.88 -5.79
CA ILE A 82 1.27 4.06 -5.16
C ILE A 82 0.91 3.80 -3.70
N GLY A 83 0.77 2.52 -3.37
CA GLY A 83 0.51 2.03 -2.01
C GLY A 83 1.80 1.70 -1.29
N PHE A 84 2.00 2.32 -0.13
CA PHE A 84 3.11 2.13 0.78
C PHE A 84 2.70 1.21 1.93
N LYS A 85 3.46 0.13 2.09
CA LYS A 85 3.24 -0.81 3.18
C LYS A 85 3.73 -0.20 4.50
N GLY A 86 2.90 -0.30 5.54
CA GLY A 86 3.27 0.10 6.90
C GLY A 86 4.12 -0.95 7.62
N THR A 87 4.33 -0.83 8.93
CA THR A 87 5.05 -1.88 9.67
C THR A 87 4.20 -3.17 9.68
N ASN A 88 4.84 -4.33 9.47
CA ASN A 88 4.17 -5.61 9.74
C ASN A 88 4.15 -5.80 11.25
N ILE A 89 3.00 -5.61 11.87
CA ILE A 89 2.78 -6.01 13.25
C ILE A 89 2.43 -7.51 13.20
N GLY A 90 3.45 -8.34 13.42
CA GLY A 90 3.30 -9.74 13.80
C GLY A 90 3.72 -10.79 12.76
N SER A 91 4.80 -11.51 13.06
CA SER A 91 4.94 -12.93 12.71
C SER A 91 4.01 -13.82 13.57
N GLY A 92 2.81 -13.35 13.88
CA GLY A 92 1.88 -14.01 14.80
C GLY A 92 0.59 -13.22 14.93
N ASN A 93 -0.52 -13.90 14.63
CA ASN A 93 -1.90 -13.57 15.00
C ASN A 93 -2.44 -12.18 14.65
N THR A 94 -3.40 -12.17 13.71
CA THR A 94 -4.22 -11.04 13.23
C THR A 94 -4.89 -10.17 14.30
N SER A 95 -4.88 -10.57 15.57
CA SER A 95 -5.40 -9.79 16.70
C SER A 95 -4.48 -8.64 17.14
N ASP A 96 -3.18 -8.70 16.82
CA ASP A 96 -2.20 -7.71 17.28
C ASP A 96 -2.16 -6.47 16.37
N MET A 97 -2.57 -6.62 15.11
CA MET A 97 -2.70 -5.53 14.14
C MET A 97 -3.67 -4.41 14.59
N ILE A 98 -4.69 -4.72 15.42
CA ILE A 98 -5.67 -3.74 15.93
C ILE A 98 -5.23 -3.18 17.30
N LYS A 99 -4.61 -4.01 18.14
CA LYS A 99 -4.12 -3.56 19.45
C LYS A 99 -2.98 -2.55 19.32
N ASP A 100 -2.13 -2.72 18.30
CA ASP A 100 -1.02 -1.80 18.05
C ASP A 100 -1.38 -0.61 17.14
N VAL A 101 -2.49 -0.64 16.37
CA VAL A 101 -3.04 0.61 15.80
C VAL A 101 -3.31 1.64 16.90
N GLY A 102 -3.70 1.17 18.11
CA GLY A 102 -3.87 2.02 19.28
C GLY A 102 -2.59 2.33 20.08
N ALA A 103 -1.52 1.55 19.91
CA ALA A 103 -0.27 1.69 20.68
C ALA A 103 0.90 2.33 19.89
N ASP A 104 0.88 2.27 18.55
CA ASP A 104 1.91 2.76 17.63
C ASP A 104 1.77 4.24 17.25
N ILE A 105 0.99 5.01 18.01
CA ILE A 105 0.99 6.48 17.92
C ILE A 105 2.31 7.06 18.48
N ASN A 106 3.16 6.22 19.10
CA ASN A 106 4.55 6.54 19.46
C ASN A 106 5.50 6.37 18.26
N ILE A 107 5.18 7.03 17.15
CA ILE A 107 6.09 7.14 15.99
C ILE A 107 7.29 7.95 16.47
N ASP A 108 8.41 7.26 16.76
CA ASP A 108 9.69 7.89 17.04
C ASP A 108 10.07 8.77 15.85
N LEU A 109 9.94 10.09 16.06
CA LEU A 109 10.05 11.13 15.05
C LEU A 109 11.53 11.41 14.73
N SER A 110 12.26 10.39 14.28
CA SER A 110 13.51 10.62 13.58
C SER A 110 13.17 11.03 12.14
N LEU A 111 13.21 12.34 11.87
CA LEU A 111 13.12 12.90 10.51
C LEU A 111 14.27 12.30 9.70
N LEU A 112 13.98 11.25 8.94
CA LEU A 112 14.87 10.72 7.92
C LEU A 112 14.67 11.64 6.71
N ASP A 113 15.73 12.33 6.29
CA ASP A 113 15.68 13.13 5.07
C ASP A 113 15.27 12.23 3.90
N ALA A 114 14.42 12.73 3.00
CA ALA A 114 13.98 11.98 1.82
C ALA A 114 15.14 11.61 0.85
N GLN A 115 16.31 12.24 1.04
CA GLN A 115 17.57 11.91 0.37
C GLN A 115 18.42 10.85 1.09
N ASP A 116 17.93 10.32 2.21
CA ASP A 116 18.56 9.18 2.86
C ASP A 116 18.57 8.00 1.89
N SER A 117 19.64 7.22 1.96
CA SER A 117 19.73 5.90 1.35
C SER A 117 18.49 5.03 1.58
N TYR A 118 17.73 5.29 2.65
CA TYR A 118 16.42 4.73 2.96
C TYR A 118 15.40 4.83 1.81
N PHE A 119 15.35 5.94 1.08
CA PHE A 119 14.35 6.17 0.03
C PHE A 119 14.85 5.96 -1.40
N ASN A 120 16.15 5.70 -1.59
CA ASN A 120 16.76 5.65 -2.92
C ASN A 120 16.08 4.70 -3.90
N GLU A 121 15.80 3.46 -3.48
CA GLU A 121 15.16 2.47 -4.37
C GLU A 121 13.70 2.84 -4.67
N THR A 122 13.00 3.41 -3.69
CA THR A 122 11.63 3.91 -3.88
C THR A 122 11.58 5.12 -4.79
N ASN A 123 12.55 6.03 -4.69
CA ASN A 123 12.68 7.17 -5.60
C ASN A 123 12.95 6.72 -7.04
N LYS A 124 13.81 5.71 -7.24
CA LYS A 124 14.00 5.09 -8.57
C LYS A 124 12.71 4.47 -9.09
N PHE A 125 11.96 3.77 -8.24
CA PHE A 125 10.68 3.18 -8.60
C PHE A 125 9.65 4.23 -8.99
N ILE A 126 9.44 5.27 -8.17
CA ILE A 126 8.52 6.37 -8.47
C ILE A 126 8.89 7.03 -9.80
N ASN A 127 10.17 7.32 -10.01
CA ASN A 127 10.65 7.92 -11.26
C ASN A 127 10.49 6.99 -12.46
N LYS A 128 10.58 5.67 -12.28
CA LYS A 128 10.24 4.69 -13.33
C LYS A 128 8.75 4.77 -13.69
N ILE A 129 7.86 4.78 -12.71
CA ILE A 129 6.40 4.87 -12.94
C ILE A 129 6.02 6.20 -13.62
N LYS A 130 6.60 7.33 -13.18
CA LYS A 130 6.35 8.67 -13.75
C LYS A 130 6.67 8.79 -15.24
N LYS A 131 7.53 7.92 -15.80
CA LYS A 131 7.86 7.95 -17.23
C LYS A 131 6.68 7.55 -18.12
N ASP A 132 5.85 6.63 -17.62
CA ASP A 132 4.79 6.01 -18.41
C ASP A 132 3.38 6.35 -17.89
N TYR A 133 3.26 6.83 -16.65
CA TYR A 133 1.97 7.06 -15.99
C TYR A 133 1.93 8.37 -15.20
N GLU A 134 0.77 9.03 -15.21
CA GLU A 134 0.45 10.08 -14.26
C GLU A 134 0.17 9.44 -12.89
N ILE A 135 0.91 9.86 -11.86
CA ILE A 135 0.66 9.43 -10.48
C ILE A 135 -0.33 10.39 -9.84
N GLU A 136 -1.51 9.90 -9.45
CA GLU A 136 -2.54 10.72 -8.80
C GLU A 136 -2.30 10.89 -7.30
N ALA A 137 -1.82 9.85 -6.62
CA ALA A 137 -1.70 9.86 -5.17
C ALA A 137 -0.71 8.82 -4.64
N PHE A 138 -0.15 9.12 -3.47
CA PHE A 138 0.48 8.14 -2.59
C PHE A 138 -0.46 7.81 -1.44
N THR A 139 -0.50 6.55 -1.03
CA THR A 139 -1.33 6.11 0.10
C THR A 139 -0.62 5.06 0.93
N GLY A 140 -0.90 5.01 2.22
CA GLY A 140 -0.31 4.05 3.13
C GLY A 140 -0.92 4.19 4.52
N HIS A 141 -0.73 3.18 5.36
CA HIS A 141 -1.17 3.19 6.75
C HIS A 141 0.03 3.12 7.71
N SER A 142 -0.10 3.73 8.90
CA SER A 142 0.95 3.77 9.93
C SER A 142 2.27 4.30 9.33
N LYS A 143 3.39 3.59 9.51
CA LYS A 143 4.68 3.90 8.88
C LYS A 143 4.59 4.16 7.38
N GLY A 144 3.78 3.41 6.65
CA GLY A 144 3.62 3.56 5.21
C GLY A 144 2.92 4.86 4.84
N GLY A 145 2.00 5.36 5.69
CA GLY A 145 1.37 6.68 5.50
C GLY A 145 2.33 7.83 5.73
N ARG A 146 3.25 7.69 6.69
CA ARG A 146 4.35 8.64 6.92
C ARG A 146 5.29 8.67 5.72
N ASP A 147 5.81 7.51 5.33
CA ASP A 147 6.75 7.39 4.20
C ASP A 147 6.11 7.88 2.89
N ALA A 148 4.80 7.63 2.69
CA ALA A 148 4.02 8.20 1.59
C ALA A 148 3.96 9.73 1.65
N THR A 149 3.88 10.33 2.84
CA THR A 149 3.84 11.79 3.02
C THR A 149 5.19 12.43 2.73
N ASP A 150 6.26 11.87 3.27
CA ASP A 150 7.62 12.38 3.05
C ASP A 150 7.96 12.37 1.54
N LEU A 151 7.66 11.26 0.85
CA LEU A 151 7.88 11.13 -0.59
C LEU A 151 6.88 11.96 -1.41
N ALA A 152 5.65 12.15 -0.96
CA ALA A 152 4.68 13.00 -1.66
C ALA A 152 5.15 14.45 -1.73
N ILE A 153 5.73 14.96 -0.63
CA ILE A 153 6.33 16.29 -0.57
C ILE A 153 7.51 16.37 -1.54
N GLU A 154 8.42 15.39 -1.54
CA GLU A 154 9.57 15.34 -2.45
C GLU A 154 9.13 15.36 -3.92
N HIS A 155 8.08 14.60 -4.25
CA HIS A 155 7.66 14.36 -5.63
C HIS A 155 6.57 15.30 -6.16
N GLY A 156 6.06 16.21 -5.32
CA GLY A 156 4.94 17.09 -5.66
C GLY A 156 3.63 16.34 -5.91
N ILE A 157 3.39 15.25 -5.18
CA ILE A 157 2.22 14.37 -5.31
C ILE A 157 1.31 14.54 -4.10
N THR A 158 0.02 14.27 -4.24
CA THR A 158 -0.93 14.30 -3.11
C THR A 158 -0.86 13.00 -2.30
N THR A 159 -0.97 13.10 -0.97
CA THR A 159 -1.25 11.92 -0.14
C THR A 159 -2.74 11.70 0.05
N ALA A 160 -3.15 10.44 0.01
CA ALA A 160 -4.46 9.99 0.42
C ALA A 160 -4.32 9.14 1.69
N ASN A 161 -4.78 9.69 2.81
CA ASN A 161 -4.80 8.97 4.08
C ASN A 161 -5.66 7.70 3.95
N ALA A 162 -5.03 6.54 4.11
CA ALA A 162 -5.74 5.27 4.22
C ALA A 162 -6.12 5.04 5.67
N SER A 163 -7.42 4.92 5.93
CA SER A 163 -7.94 4.48 7.22
C SER A 163 -8.19 2.97 7.17
N LEU A 164 -7.51 2.22 8.05
CA LEU A 164 -7.87 0.80 8.25
C LEU A 164 -9.21 0.65 8.97
N GLU A 165 -9.69 1.70 9.66
CA GLU A 165 -11.03 1.73 10.27
C GLU A 165 -12.16 1.54 9.23
N TYR A 166 -11.99 2.00 7.99
CA TYR A 166 -12.99 1.81 6.94
C TYR A 166 -13.01 0.37 6.37
N ILE A 167 -12.00 -0.45 6.69
CA ILE A 167 -12.04 -1.89 6.43
C ILE A 167 -12.96 -2.60 7.46
N TYR A 168 -13.22 -1.98 8.62
CA TYR A 168 -14.14 -2.49 9.64
C TYR A 168 -15.61 -2.07 9.43
N VAL A 169 -15.88 -1.04 8.65
CA VAL A 169 -17.23 -0.43 8.57
C VAL A 169 -17.75 -0.41 7.14
N LYS A 170 -18.18 -1.57 6.63
CA LYS A 170 -19.36 -1.70 5.73
C LYS A 170 -19.73 -3.17 5.50
N SER A 171 -20.14 -3.84 6.58
CA SER A 171 -20.95 -5.07 6.52
C SER A 171 -22.32 -4.87 7.16
N MET A 172 -22.86 -3.65 7.09
CA MET A 172 -24.23 -3.35 7.50
C MET A 172 -24.97 -2.71 6.34
N ASN A 173 -25.49 -3.58 5.47
CA ASN A 173 -26.91 -3.71 5.12
C ASN A 173 -27.09 -4.75 4.02
#